data_AF-A0A9D8FF96-F1
#
_entry.id   AF-A0A9D8FF96-F1
#
_cell.length_a   1.000
_cell.length_b   1.000
_cell.length_c   1.000
_cell.angle_alpha   90.00
_cell.angle_beta   90.00
_cell.angle_gamma   90.00
#
_symmetry.space_group_name_H-M   'P 1'
#
loop_
_entity.id
_entity.type
_entity.pdbx_description
1 polymer ?
#
loop_
_entity_poly.entity_id
_entity_poly.type
_entity_poly.pdbx_seq_one_letter_code
_entity_poly.pdbx_strand_id
1 'polypeptide(L)'
;MNIISAIMTHYFISQNNTLVNSIDTKIQKIETQIKSLWQAKTEMEQKKDFILLLLSSQPKSISPTILNYLNQYLDSINKRFLNSDKRQSLSIETTIALTQKAQKKLINEINDQYLIQSEYVSSKKPIQENTAALYSIAIFMQLIGLILVLSRDLSKA
;
A
#
# COMPACT_ATOMS: atom_id res chain seq x y z
N MET A 1 38.53 -2.81 -22.73
CA MET A 1 37.35 -1.91 -22.79
C MET A 1 36.07 -2.56 -22.26
N ASN A 2 35.88 -3.88 -22.33
CA ASN A 2 34.69 -4.57 -21.75
C ASN A 2 34.57 -4.54 -20.21
N ILE A 3 35.66 -4.36 -19.47
CA ILE A 3 35.65 -4.42 -17.99
C ILE A 3 34.83 -3.28 -17.39
N ILE A 4 34.93 -2.06 -17.93
CA ILE A 4 34.19 -0.90 -17.40
C ILE A 4 32.68 -1.03 -17.68
N SER A 5 32.30 -1.48 -18.89
CA SER A 5 30.90 -1.77 -19.22
C SER A 5 30.35 -2.92 -18.37
N ALA A 6 31.15 -3.96 -18.12
CA ALA A 6 30.78 -5.07 -17.23
C ALA A 6 30.59 -4.60 -15.78
N ILE A 7 31.48 -3.74 -15.25
CA ILE A 7 31.33 -3.14 -13.92
C ILE A 7 30.09 -2.26 -13.86
N MET A 8 29.86 -1.42 -14.87
CA MET A 8 28.68 -0.55 -14.94
C MET A 8 27.38 -1.37 -14.92
N THR A 9 27.35 -2.46 -15.68
CA THR A 9 26.18 -3.35 -15.79
C THR A 9 25.98 -4.19 -14.53
N HIS A 10 27.01 -4.89 -14.06
CA HIS A 10 26.89 -5.79 -12.92
C HIS A 10 26.78 -5.07 -11.58
N TYR A 11 27.47 -3.95 -11.40
CA TYR A 11 27.52 -3.30 -10.11
C TYR A 11 26.46 -2.21 -9.99
N PHE A 12 26.42 -1.25 -10.92
CA PHE A 12 25.56 -0.08 -10.77
C PHE A 12 24.13 -0.35 -11.25
N ILE A 13 23.96 -0.91 -12.45
CA ILE A 13 22.63 -1.22 -13.00
C ILE A 13 21.95 -2.30 -12.16
N SER A 14 22.65 -3.39 -11.84
CA SER A 14 22.07 -4.47 -11.03
C SER A 14 21.65 -4.00 -9.64
N GLN A 15 22.45 -3.17 -8.96
CA GLN A 15 22.07 -2.67 -7.63
C GLN A 15 20.87 -1.73 -7.70
N ASN A 16 20.84 -0.82 -8.68
CA ASN A 16 19.68 0.06 -8.84
C ASN A 16 18.41 -0.73 -9.15
N ASN A 17 18.48 -1.78 -9.97
CA ASN A 17 17.34 -2.67 -10.23
C ASN A 17 16.86 -3.38 -8.96
N THR A 18 17.77 -3.86 -8.10
CA THR A 18 17.40 -4.44 -6.80
C THR A 18 16.70 -3.43 -5.89
N LEU A 19 17.18 -2.18 -5.87
CA LEU A 19 16.54 -1.09 -5.12
C LEU A 19 15.14 -0.77 -5.66
N VAL A 20 14.99 -0.66 -6.97
CA VAL A 20 13.68 -0.44 -7.62
C VAL A 20 12.72 -1.58 -7.30
N ASN A 21 13.15 -2.84 -7.40
CA ASN A 21 12.32 -4.01 -7.09
C ASN A 21 11.90 -4.05 -5.62
N SER A 22 12.79 -3.63 -4.70
CA SER A 22 12.47 -3.49 -3.28
C SER A 22 11.40 -2.42 -3.05
N ILE A 23 11.51 -1.27 -3.72
CA ILE A 23 10.51 -0.20 -3.66
C ILE A 23 9.17 -0.69 -4.23
N ASP A 24 9.17 -1.41 -5.35
CA ASP A 24 7.95 -1.97 -5.95
C ASP A 24 7.26 -2.97 -5.02
N THR A 25 8.03 -3.81 -4.35
CA THR A 25 7.48 -4.75 -3.35
C THR A 25 6.81 -3.99 -2.19
N LYS A 26 7.41 -2.88 -1.74
CA LYS A 26 6.82 -2.03 -0.69
C LYS A 26 5.55 -1.35 -1.17
N ILE A 27 5.53 -0.82 -2.40
CA ILE A 27 4.33 -0.22 -3.01
C ILE A 27 3.20 -1.25 -3.08
N GLN A 28 3.46 -2.45 -3.58
CA GLN A 28 2.45 -3.53 -3.67
C GLN A 28 1.90 -3.92 -2.29
N LYS A 29 2.77 -3.96 -1.26
CA LYS A 29 2.34 -4.22 0.11
C LYS A 29 1.40 -3.13 0.61
N ILE A 30 1.72 -1.87 0.37
CA ILE A 30 0.87 -0.72 0.75
C ILE A 30 -0.46 -0.76 -0.01
N GLU A 31 -0.47 -1.05 -1.31
CA GLU A 31 -1.71 -1.20 -2.08
C GLU A 31 -2.62 -2.28 -1.51
N THR A 32 -2.04 -3.41 -1.10
CA THR A 32 -2.79 -4.49 -0.46
C THR A 32 -3.36 -4.06 0.88
N GLN A 33 -2.61 -3.29 1.67
CA GLN A 33 -3.08 -2.72 2.93
C GLN A 33 -4.22 -1.71 2.70
N ILE A 34 -4.09 -0.81 1.74
CA ILE A 34 -5.13 0.16 1.35
C ILE A 34 -6.41 -0.57 0.96
N LYS A 35 -6.34 -1.61 0.12
CA LYS A 35 -7.49 -2.43 -0.27
C LYS A 35 -8.18 -3.06 0.94
N SER A 36 -7.41 -3.60 1.88
CA SER A 36 -7.93 -4.19 3.12
C SER A 36 -8.64 -3.14 3.99
N LEU A 37 -8.09 -1.93 4.11
CA LEU A 37 -8.71 -0.84 4.86
C LEU A 37 -10.03 -0.38 4.22
N TRP A 38 -10.09 -0.28 2.90
CA TRP A 38 -11.33 0.00 2.18
C TRP A 38 -12.40 -1.07 2.41
N GLN A 39 -12.01 -2.34 2.32
CA GLN A 39 -12.91 -3.45 2.62
C GLN A 39 -13.44 -3.36 4.05
N ALA A 40 -12.58 -3.09 5.04
CA ALA A 40 -12.99 -2.93 6.43
C ALA A 40 -13.99 -1.76 6.62
N LYS A 41 -13.78 -0.63 5.92
CA LYS A 41 -14.73 0.50 5.92
C LYS A 41 -16.10 0.07 5.38
N THR A 42 -16.13 -0.59 4.23
CA THR A 42 -17.37 -1.04 3.58
C THR A 42 -18.10 -2.08 4.43
N GLU A 43 -17.40 -3.07 5.00
CA GLU A 43 -18.00 -4.03 5.90
C GLU A 43 -18.61 -3.35 7.14
N MET A 44 -17.95 -2.32 7.66
CA MET A 44 -18.46 -1.58 8.80
C MET A 44 -19.71 -0.74 8.45
N GLU A 45 -19.77 -0.18 7.24
CA GLU A 45 -20.96 0.50 6.71
C GLU A 45 -22.14 -0.46 6.59
N GLN A 46 -21.92 -1.62 5.96
CA GLN A 46 -22.95 -2.64 5.80
C GLN A 46 -23.47 -3.15 7.15
N LYS A 47 -22.56 -3.39 8.10
CA LYS A 47 -22.93 -3.80 9.46
C LYS A 47 -23.72 -2.70 10.18
N LYS A 48 -23.31 -1.43 10.06
CA LYS A 48 -24.05 -0.29 10.63
C LYS A 48 -25.48 -0.25 10.06
N ASP A 49 -25.63 -0.32 8.75
CA ASP A 49 -26.94 -0.26 8.09
C ASP A 49 -27.83 -1.44 8.51
N PHE A 50 -27.26 -2.64 8.63
CA PHE A 50 -27.96 -3.82 9.13
C PHE A 50 -28.44 -3.65 10.58
N ILE A 51 -27.61 -3.09 11.46
CA ILE A 51 -27.97 -2.85 12.86
C ILE A 51 -29.09 -1.81 12.95
N LEU A 52 -29.01 -0.74 12.17
CA LEU A 52 -30.05 0.29 12.13
C LEU A 52 -31.38 -0.29 11.62
N LEU A 53 -31.35 -1.18 10.63
CA LEU A 53 -32.53 -1.89 10.14
C LEU A 53 -33.12 -2.82 11.21
N LEU A 54 -32.28 -3.55 11.96
CA LEU A 54 -32.74 -4.40 13.07
C LEU A 54 -33.39 -3.58 14.20
N LEU A 55 -32.75 -2.48 14.60
CA LEU A 55 -33.25 -1.61 15.67
C LEU A 55 -34.55 -0.89 15.28
N SER A 56 -34.73 -0.56 13.99
CA SER A 56 -35.95 0.09 13.49
C SER A 56 -37.12 -0.87 13.23
N SER A 57 -36.85 -2.14 12.92
CA SER A 57 -37.88 -3.13 12.57
C SER A 57 -38.46 -3.93 13.76
N GLN A 58 -37.80 -3.96 14.92
CA GLN A 58 -38.25 -4.73 16.08
C GLN A 58 -38.41 -3.89 17.36
N PRO A 59 -39.43 -3.01 17.46
CA PRO A 59 -39.59 -2.11 18.60
C PRO A 59 -39.99 -2.79 19.94
N LYS A 60 -40.34 -4.10 19.98
CA LYS A 60 -40.91 -4.72 21.20
C LYS A 60 -40.24 -5.98 21.76
N SER A 61 -39.34 -6.67 21.06
CA SER A 61 -38.55 -7.75 21.68
C SER A 61 -37.41 -8.21 20.79
N ILE A 62 -36.30 -7.47 20.78
CA ILE A 62 -35.04 -8.01 20.24
C ILE A 62 -34.64 -9.17 21.13
N SER A 63 -34.41 -10.35 20.54
CA SER A 63 -33.95 -11.52 21.27
C SER A 63 -32.68 -11.20 22.09
N PRO A 64 -32.55 -11.66 23.34
CA PRO A 64 -31.36 -11.44 24.16
C PRO A 64 -30.06 -11.86 23.47
N THR A 65 -30.11 -12.90 22.63
CA THR A 65 -28.97 -13.38 21.83
C THR A 65 -28.51 -12.34 20.81
N ILE A 66 -29.46 -11.69 20.12
CA ILE A 66 -29.17 -10.64 19.14
C ILE A 66 -28.60 -9.40 19.86
N LEU A 67 -29.21 -9.02 20.98
CA LEU A 67 -28.72 -7.93 21.83
C LEU A 67 -27.28 -8.16 22.32
N ASN A 68 -26.94 -9.38 22.72
CA ASN A 68 -25.58 -9.72 23.13
C ASN A 68 -24.60 -9.64 21.96
N TYR A 69 -24.96 -10.15 20.78
CA TYR A 69 -24.15 -10.03 19.56
C TYR A 69 -23.89 -8.57 19.18
N LEU A 70 -24.91 -7.72 19.22
CA LEU A 70 -24.80 -6.30 18.91
C LEU A 70 -23.91 -5.56 19.90
N ASN A 71 -24.04 -5.85 21.20
CA ASN A 71 -23.17 -5.28 22.23
C ASN A 71 -21.70 -5.73 22.05
N GLN A 72 -21.47 -7.00 21.70
CA GLN A 72 -20.12 -7.51 21.41
C GLN A 72 -19.52 -6.84 20.17
N TYR A 73 -20.33 -6.59 19.14
CA TYR A 73 -19.89 -5.85 17.96
C TYR A 73 -19.49 -4.41 18.32
N LEU A 74 -20.30 -3.68 19.07
CA LEU A 74 -19.97 -2.33 19.53
C LEU A 74 -18.70 -2.32 20.41
N ASP A 75 -18.56 -3.29 21.30
CA ASP A 75 -17.35 -3.46 22.13
C ASP A 75 -16.12 -3.73 21.25
N SER A 76 -16.26 -4.54 20.21
CA SER A 76 -15.18 -4.83 19.26
C SER A 76 -14.74 -3.58 18.50
N ILE A 77 -15.67 -2.72 18.08
CA ILE A 77 -15.35 -1.43 17.46
C ILE A 77 -14.58 -0.55 18.45
N ASN A 78 -15.09 -0.46 19.68
CA ASN A 78 -14.54 0.44 20.69
C ASN A 78 -13.11 0.04 21.09
N LYS A 79 -12.85 -1.26 21.22
CA LYS A 79 -11.51 -1.81 21.48
C LYS A 79 -10.58 -1.64 20.29
N ARG A 80 -11.01 -2.06 19.10
CA ARG A 80 -10.14 -2.11 17.91
C ARG A 80 -9.81 -0.74 17.34
N PHE A 81 -10.80 0.16 17.31
CA PHE A 81 -10.64 1.45 16.65
C PHE A 81 -10.47 2.61 17.64
N LEU A 82 -11.08 2.54 18.82
CA LEU A 82 -11.14 3.68 19.74
C LEU A 82 -10.27 3.52 20.99
N ASN A 83 -9.62 2.37 21.17
CA ASN A 83 -8.80 2.03 22.34
C ASN A 83 -9.50 2.37 23.66
N SER A 84 -10.82 2.14 23.74
CA SER A 84 -11.62 2.46 24.91
C SER A 84 -12.26 1.20 25.49
N ASP A 85 -12.00 0.96 26.77
CA ASP A 85 -12.58 -0.15 27.53
C ASP A 85 -13.99 0.15 28.07
N LYS A 86 -14.52 1.35 27.80
CA LYS A 86 -15.86 1.72 28.25
C LYS A 86 -16.91 1.05 27.39
N ARG A 87 -17.61 0.04 27.92
CA ARG A 87 -18.80 -0.52 27.26
C ARG A 87 -19.83 0.57 27.04
N GLN A 88 -20.25 0.76 25.80
CA GLN A 88 -21.36 1.64 25.47
C GLN A 88 -22.64 0.81 25.36
N SER A 89 -23.74 1.36 25.87
CA SER A 89 -25.05 0.74 25.69
C SER A 89 -25.47 0.81 24.22
N LEU A 90 -26.11 -0.26 23.75
CA LEU A 90 -26.70 -0.32 22.43
C LEU A 90 -27.82 0.72 22.31
N SER A 91 -27.57 1.79 21.55
CA SER A 91 -28.58 2.71 21.06
C SER A 91 -28.29 3.06 19.61
N ILE A 92 -29.30 3.56 18.90
CA ILE A 92 -29.13 4.02 17.51
C ILE A 92 -28.07 5.13 17.46
N GLU A 93 -28.15 6.09 18.37
CA GLU A 93 -27.24 7.24 18.46
C GLU A 93 -25.80 6.80 18.77
N THR A 94 -25.60 5.88 19.73
CA THR A 94 -24.26 5.39 20.07
C THR A 94 -23.66 4.58 18.93
N THR A 95 -24.47 3.75 18.26
CA THR A 95 -24.04 2.98 17.08
C THR A 95 -23.58 3.89 15.94
N ILE A 96 -24.35 4.94 15.63
CA ILE A 96 -23.98 5.92 14.60
C ILE A 96 -22.70 6.66 14.98
N ALA A 97 -22.61 7.18 16.20
CA ALA A 97 -21.45 7.95 16.64
C ALA A 97 -20.17 7.11 16.67
N LEU A 98 -20.24 5.87 17.18
CA LEU A 98 -19.11 4.94 17.23
C LEU A 98 -18.62 4.55 15.83
N THR A 99 -19.55 4.19 14.95
CA THR A 99 -19.22 3.78 13.58
C THR A 99 -18.63 4.96 12.80
N GLN A 100 -19.19 6.16 12.89
CA GLN A 100 -18.61 7.36 12.26
C GLN A 100 -17.19 7.65 12.75
N LYS A 101 -16.95 7.55 14.06
CA LYS A 101 -15.61 7.78 14.63
C LYS A 101 -14.60 6.74 14.13
N ALA A 102 -15.00 5.47 14.07
CA ALA A 102 -14.17 4.41 13.52
C ALA A 102 -13.94 4.57 12.01
N GLN A 103 -14.94 5.03 11.23
CA GLN A 103 -14.77 5.30 9.80
C GLN A 103 -13.77 6.43 9.56
N LYS A 104 -13.85 7.50 10.35
CA LYS A 104 -12.89 8.60 10.28
C LYS A 104 -11.46 8.11 10.53
N LYS A 105 -11.27 7.21 11.50
CA LYS A 105 -9.97 6.60 11.76
C LYS A 105 -9.48 5.77 10.57
N LEU A 106 -10.33 4.92 10.00
CA LEU A 106 -10.01 4.14 8.80
C LEU A 106 -9.64 5.03 7.60
N ILE A 107 -10.37 6.12 7.38
CA ILE A 107 -10.08 7.09 6.32
C ILE A 107 -8.72 7.76 6.54
N ASN A 108 -8.41 8.15 7.78
CA ASN A 108 -7.11 8.72 8.11
C ASN A 108 -5.99 7.71 7.85
N GLU A 109 -6.14 6.46 8.30
CA GLU A 109 -5.16 5.40 8.03
C GLU A 109 -4.98 5.16 6.53
N ILE A 110 -6.05 5.17 5.74
CA ILE A 110 -5.99 5.08 4.27
C ILE A 110 -5.19 6.26 3.69
N ASN A 111 -5.45 7.48 4.13
CA ASN A 111 -4.74 8.68 3.66
C ASN A 111 -3.25 8.61 3.99
N ASP A 112 -2.90 8.18 5.20
CA ASP A 112 -1.51 8.00 5.63
C ASP A 112 -0.80 6.95 4.74
N GLN A 113 -1.47 5.83 4.43
CA GLN A 113 -0.93 4.82 3.52
C GLN A 113 -0.73 5.37 2.10
N TYR A 114 -1.66 6.17 1.58
CA TYR A 114 -1.50 6.83 0.27
C TYR A 114 -0.33 7.81 0.26
N LEU A 115 -0.12 8.57 1.34
CA LEU A 115 1.02 9.47 1.46
C LEU A 115 2.34 8.69 1.40
N ILE A 116 2.46 7.62 2.19
CA ILE A 116 3.62 6.74 2.19
C ILE A 116 3.85 6.13 0.79
N GLN A 117 2.78 5.68 0.12
CA GLN A 117 2.88 5.16 -1.25
C GLN A 117 3.44 6.22 -2.21
N SER A 118 2.94 7.45 -2.13
CA SER A 118 3.39 8.59 -2.95
C SER A 118 4.87 8.91 -2.73
N GLU A 119 5.36 8.84 -1.48
CA GLU A 119 6.78 8.99 -1.16
C GLU A 119 7.64 7.87 -1.78
N TYR A 120 7.17 6.62 -1.75
CA TYR A 120 7.87 5.51 -2.41
C TYR A 120 7.90 5.67 -3.94
N VAL A 121 6.79 6.07 -4.55
CA VAL A 121 6.73 6.34 -5.99
C VAL A 121 7.67 7.50 -6.36
N SER A 122 7.69 8.56 -5.56
CA SER A 122 8.56 9.72 -5.77
C SER A 122 10.04 9.40 -5.62
N SER A 123 10.41 8.55 -4.66
CA SER A 123 11.79 8.10 -4.45
C SER A 123 12.28 7.11 -5.51
N LYS A 124 11.36 6.37 -6.16
CA LYS A 124 11.68 5.46 -7.27
C LYS A 124 12.13 6.21 -8.54
N LYS A 125 11.46 7.32 -8.86
CA LYS A 125 11.68 8.09 -10.10
C LYS A 125 13.16 8.46 -10.37
N PRO A 126 13.91 9.10 -9.45
CA PRO A 126 15.30 9.47 -9.71
C PRO A 126 16.23 8.24 -9.87
N ILE A 127 15.93 7.11 -9.22
CA ILE A 127 16.70 5.88 -9.36
C ILE A 127 16.52 5.30 -10.77
N GLN A 128 15.30 5.34 -11.30
CA GLN A 128 15.00 4.89 -12.66
C GLN A 128 15.66 5.78 -13.72
N GLU A 129 15.60 7.10 -13.54
CA GLU A 129 16.25 8.07 -14.45
C GLU A 129 17.78 7.85 -14.48
N ASN A 130 18.41 7.71 -13.31
CA ASN A 130 19.85 7.39 -13.23
C ASN A 130 20.20 6.05 -13.86
N THR A 131 19.33 5.04 -13.70
CA THR A 131 19.55 3.70 -14.29
C THR A 131 19.46 3.75 -15.81
N ALA A 132 18.51 4.51 -16.37
CA ALA A 132 18.39 4.70 -17.81
C ALA A 132 19.61 5.42 -18.41
N ALA A 133 20.16 6.41 -17.69
CA ALA A 133 21.40 7.06 -18.09
C ALA A 133 22.59 6.09 -18.08
N LEU A 134 22.73 5.26 -17.03
CA LEU A 134 23.77 4.23 -16.96
C LEU A 134 23.64 3.17 -18.07
N TYR A 135 22.42 2.73 -18.40
CA TYR A 135 22.19 1.85 -19.55
C TYR A 135 22.68 2.49 -20.86
N SER A 136 22.34 3.76 -21.08
CA SER A 136 22.76 4.49 -22.28
C SER A 136 24.28 4.58 -22.40
N ILE A 137 24.98 4.85 -21.28
CA ILE A 137 26.45 4.90 -21.24
C ILE A 137 27.06 3.50 -21.45
N ALA A 138 26.50 2.47 -20.83
CA ALA A 138 26.99 1.10 -20.97
C ALA A 138 26.91 0.61 -22.42
N ILE A 139 25.80 0.89 -23.12
CA ILE A 139 25.61 0.58 -24.54
C ILE A 139 26.59 1.36 -25.41
N PHE A 140 26.78 2.65 -25.14
CA PHE A 140 27.74 3.48 -25.88
C PHE A 140 29.17 2.93 -25.77
N MET A 141 29.60 2.54 -24.57
CA MET A 141 30.91 1.90 -24.37
C MET A 141 31.03 0.57 -25.10
N GLN A 142 29.96 -0.24 -25.17
CA GLN A 142 29.95 -1.49 -25.92
C GLN A 142 30.12 -1.24 -27.42
N LEU A 143 29.42 -0.25 -27.98
CA LEU A 143 29.52 0.14 -29.39
C LEU A 143 30.93 0.62 -29.75
N ILE A 144 31.53 1.50 -28.94
CA ILE A 144 32.94 1.92 -29.15
C ILE A 144 33.89 0.74 -29.07
N GLY A 145 33.71 -0.14 -28.08
CA GLY A 145 34.52 -1.34 -27.95
C GLY A 145 34.49 -2.22 -29.20
N LEU A 146 33.31 -2.40 -29.79
CA LEU A 146 33.13 -3.15 -31.03
C LEU A 146 33.81 -2.46 -32.21
N ILE A 147 33.62 -1.15 -32.38
CA ILE A 147 34.22 -0.34 -33.46
C ILE A 147 35.75 -0.40 -33.39
N LEU A 148 36.35 -0.28 -32.20
CA LEU A 148 37.80 -0.35 -32.03
C LEU A 148 38.36 -1.72 -32.38
N VAL A 149 37.66 -2.80 -32.07
CA VAL A 149 38.05 -4.16 -32.46
C VAL A 149 37.99 -4.31 -33.99
N LEU A 150 36.89 -3.88 -34.61
CA LEU A 150 36.71 -3.90 -36.06
C LEU A 150 37.77 -3.07 -36.79
N SER A 151 38.04 -1.85 -36.34
CA SER A 151 39.07 -0.97 -36.92
C SER A 151 40.47 -1.54 -36.78
N ARG A 152 40.77 -2.23 -35.67
CA ARG A 152 42.06 -2.93 -35.50
C ARG A 152 42.19 -4.09 -36.49
N ASP A 153 41.14 -4.85 -36.69
CA ASP A 153 41.16 -6.00 -37.60
C ASP A 153 41.23 -5.53 -39.06
N LEU A 154 40.58 -4.42 -39.42
CA LEU A 154 40.75 -3.73 -40.71
C LEU A 154 42.16 -3.17 -40.93
N SER A 155 42.84 -2.70 -39.88
CA SER A 155 44.21 -2.20 -39.97
C SER A 155 45.27 -3.31 -40.12
N LYS A 156 44.89 -4.58 -39.92
CA LYS A 156 45.77 -5.75 -40.05
C LYS A 156 45.53 -6.55 -41.34
N ALA A 157 44.51 -6.18 -42.12
CA ALA A 157 44.26 -6.67 -43.48
C ALA A 157 45.00 -5.78 -44.49
#